data_AF-A0A976H143-F1
#
_entry.id   AF-A0A976H143-F1
#
_cell.length_a   1.000
_cell.length_b   1.000
_cell.length_c   1.000
_cell.angle_alpha   90.00
_cell.angle_beta   90.00
_cell.angle_gamma   90.00
#
_symmetry.space_group_name_H-M   'P 1'
#
loop_
_entity.id
_entity.type
_entity.pdbx_description
1 polymer ?
#
loop_
_entity_poly.entity_id
_entity_poly.type
_entity_poly.pdbx_seq_one_letter_code
_entity_poly.pdbx_strand_id
1 'polypeptide(L)'
;MSIHAQLSPEAKARLDAMKRNSTITSIIIAFLSLILIGLLLAFIFIQPFIKETPVIVTYSASVPTEEVLETKKVSTNSKQKPSAPSASSAKVIAAATASNVAIPVPEVDITQPTTDFGNGDDFGDGWGSGGDGGGGGGGFGAIPATMRKRCSKEDRLQRLSETGGTEQCEEAVLKALRWMKQTQNSDGSWGESNKAAMTGLGLLAYLGHCETPLSEEFGDSCLKAMTFLVNLGMKDGKLAQNFGGHGWVYEHSIAVYALAESTTFCKQLGITVPNLPEVTQKAGQVLIDGQHKNGGWAYGYDASSNAHTDVSITGWHLQALKAMKHTGLDFKNLSHTASKGLRYIEDMQADDGGFGYNSKGHHAGLSYYTLTGVGVLCFQMWDKGSSSQVRRGAKYISKNTNLKWGAPECDLYGHYYEAQAMMHRGGQEWKKYNDMMRDEVLRNQRSDGAWNSPPGQLRAVGAQFQGDGAQSTFYRTALCTLMLEVYYRFLPGTGSN
;
A
#
# COMPACT_ATOMS: atom_id res chain seq x y z
N MET A 1 -21.33 13.82 -67.17
CA MET A 1 -21.67 12.43 -67.54
C MET A 1 -21.41 11.55 -66.34
N SER A 2 -22.46 11.18 -65.60
CA SER A 2 -22.35 10.34 -64.40
C SER A 2 -22.31 8.87 -64.82
N ILE A 3 -21.18 8.20 -64.58
CA ILE A 3 -21.00 6.78 -64.87
C ILE A 3 -21.69 5.99 -63.75
N HIS A 4 -22.93 5.58 -63.98
CA HIS A 4 -23.60 4.61 -63.12
C HIS A 4 -22.94 3.23 -63.33
N ALA A 5 -22.00 2.88 -62.44
CA ALA A 5 -21.46 1.53 -62.36
C ALA A 5 -22.59 0.56 -61.96
N GLN A 6 -23.08 -0.20 -62.93
CA GLN A 6 -24.03 -1.29 -62.66
C GLN A 6 -23.27 -2.45 -62.01
N LEU A 7 -23.67 -2.82 -60.78
CA LEU A 7 -23.11 -3.98 -60.09
C LEU A 7 -23.36 -5.25 -60.91
N SER A 8 -22.33 -6.09 -61.03
CA SER A 8 -22.45 -7.39 -61.69
C SER A 8 -23.52 -8.26 -60.99
N PRO A 9 -24.20 -9.16 -61.71
CA PRO A 9 -25.22 -10.04 -61.13
C PRO A 9 -24.70 -10.85 -59.94
N GLU A 10 -23.43 -11.26 -59.97
CA GLU A 10 -22.77 -11.97 -58.87
C GLU A 10 -22.57 -11.08 -57.63
N ALA A 11 -22.17 -9.81 -57.82
CA ALA A 11 -21.99 -8.87 -56.72
C ALA A 11 -23.33 -8.51 -56.05
N LYS A 12 -24.41 -8.41 -56.84
CA LYS A 12 -25.77 -8.20 -56.30
C LYS A 12 -26.25 -9.39 -55.47
N ALA A 13 -26.03 -10.62 -55.94
CA ALA A 13 -26.37 -11.83 -55.19
C ALA A 13 -25.61 -11.95 -53.86
N ARG A 14 -24.32 -11.58 -53.82
CA ARG A 14 -23.55 -11.57 -52.57
C ARG A 14 -24.03 -10.50 -51.59
N LEU A 15 -24.39 -9.31 -52.08
CA LEU A 15 -24.93 -8.24 -51.25
C LEU A 15 -26.27 -8.64 -50.62
N ASP A 16 -27.15 -9.29 -51.38
CA ASP A 16 -28.45 -9.76 -50.88
C ASP A 16 -28.28 -10.90 -49.85
N ALA A 17 -27.30 -11.79 -50.05
CA ALA A 17 -26.95 -12.81 -49.07
C ALA A 17 -26.40 -12.21 -47.77
N MET A 18 -25.53 -11.19 -47.85
CA MET A 18 -25.01 -10.46 -46.69
C MET A 18 -26.11 -9.75 -45.91
N LYS A 19 -27.03 -9.07 -46.61
CA LYS A 19 -28.18 -8.41 -45.97
C LYS A 19 -29.05 -9.42 -45.23
N ARG A 20 -29.37 -10.55 -45.85
CA ARG A 20 -30.16 -11.62 -45.21
C ARG A 20 -29.50 -12.15 -43.94
N ASN A 21 -28.20 -12.45 -44.00
CA ASN A 21 -27.46 -12.93 -42.83
C ASN A 21 -27.41 -11.88 -41.72
N SER A 22 -27.18 -10.60 -42.06
CA SER A 22 -27.18 -9.52 -41.08
C SER A 22 -28.54 -9.35 -40.40
N THR A 23 -29.65 -9.43 -41.16
CA THR A 23 -30.99 -9.32 -40.58
C THR A 23 -31.31 -10.49 -39.65
N ILE A 24 -30.91 -11.71 -40.01
CA ILE A 24 -31.11 -12.89 -39.16
C ILE A 24 -30.32 -12.76 -37.85
N THR A 25 -29.04 -12.37 -37.92
CA THR A 25 -28.21 -12.20 -36.71
C THR A 25 -28.76 -11.11 -35.80
N SER A 26 -29.23 -9.98 -36.35
CA SER A 26 -29.84 -8.91 -35.55
C SER A 26 -31.11 -9.36 -34.83
N ILE A 27 -31.95 -10.18 -35.46
CA ILE A 27 -33.17 -10.73 -34.84
C ILE A 27 -32.81 -11.71 -33.70
N ILE A 28 -31.80 -12.56 -33.90
CA ILE A 28 -31.35 -13.51 -32.86
C ILE A 28 -30.81 -12.75 -31.65
N ILE A 29 -29.98 -11.73 -31.86
CA ILE A 29 -29.42 -10.92 -30.77
C ILE A 29 -30.54 -10.21 -30.00
N ALA A 30 -31.52 -9.62 -30.70
CA ALA A 30 -32.66 -8.96 -30.08
C ALA A 30 -33.53 -9.92 -29.26
N PHE A 31 -33.69 -11.16 -29.71
CA PHE A 31 -34.42 -12.18 -28.97
C PHE A 31 -33.67 -12.63 -27.71
N LEU A 32 -32.35 -12.84 -27.81
CA LEU A 32 -31.51 -13.21 -26.68
C LEU A 32 -31.44 -12.12 -25.61
N SER A 33 -31.38 -10.84 -26.00
CA SER A 33 -31.39 -9.73 -25.04
C SER A 33 -32.73 -9.58 -24.33
N LEU A 34 -33.85 -9.79 -25.02
CA LEU A 34 -35.18 -9.85 -24.38
C LEU A 34 -35.29 -10.98 -23.35
N ILE A 35 -34.77 -12.16 -23.66
CA ILE A 35 -34.73 -13.29 -22.71
C ILE A 35 -33.89 -12.95 -21.49
N LEU A 36 -32.70 -12.36 -21.70
CA LEU A 36 -31.80 -11.99 -20.60
C LEU A 36 -32.45 -10.96 -19.65
N ILE A 37 -33.13 -9.96 -20.21
CA ILE A 37 -33.88 -8.96 -19.43
C ILE A 37 -35.02 -9.64 -18.65
N GLY A 38 -35.74 -10.57 -19.29
CA GLY A 38 -36.78 -11.35 -18.62
C GLY A 38 -36.26 -12.17 -17.44
N LEU A 39 -35.10 -12.81 -17.58
CA LEU A 39 -34.46 -13.58 -16.50
C LEU A 39 -33.99 -12.68 -15.35
N LEU A 40 -33.43 -11.51 -15.65
CA LEU A 40 -33.03 -10.53 -14.63
C LEU A 40 -34.24 -10.02 -13.84
N LEU A 41 -35.33 -9.69 -14.52
CA LEU A 41 -36.56 -9.26 -13.85
C LEU A 41 -37.15 -10.39 -13.00
N ALA A 42 -37.15 -11.63 -13.50
CA ALA A 42 -37.60 -12.79 -12.73
C ALA A 42 -36.77 -12.99 -11.44
N PHE A 43 -35.45 -12.81 -11.51
CA PHE A 43 -34.57 -12.91 -10.34
C PHE A 43 -34.87 -11.84 -9.28
N ILE A 44 -35.13 -10.60 -9.70
CA ILE A 44 -35.52 -9.51 -8.79
C ILE A 44 -36.86 -9.80 -8.12
N PHE A 45 -37.84 -10.35 -8.85
CA PHE A 45 -39.17 -10.66 -8.31
C PHE A 45 -39.21 -11.86 -7.35
N ILE A 46 -38.16 -12.69 -7.28
CA ILE A 46 -38.08 -13.85 -6.36
C ILE A 46 -37.65 -13.44 -4.95
N GLN A 47 -36.93 -12.33 -4.79
CA GLN A 47 -36.35 -11.88 -3.51
C GLN A 47 -37.36 -11.62 -2.36
N PRO A 48 -38.59 -11.10 -2.56
CA PRO A 48 -39.46 -10.73 -1.44
C PRO A 48 -40.21 -11.90 -0.78
N PHE A 49 -40.02 -13.15 -1.22
CA PHE A 49 -40.72 -14.32 -0.65
C PHE A 49 -39.97 -15.05 0.47
N ILE A 50 -38.73 -14.65 0.81
CA ILE A 50 -38.00 -15.22 1.94
C ILE A 50 -38.34 -14.42 3.20
N LYS A 51 -39.34 -14.90 3.95
CA LYS A 51 -39.73 -14.35 5.24
C LYS A 51 -38.78 -14.87 6.31
N GLU A 52 -37.79 -14.07 6.72
CA GLU A 52 -36.95 -14.39 7.87
C GLU A 52 -37.77 -14.34 9.16
N THR A 53 -37.90 -15.48 9.85
CA THR A 53 -38.40 -15.52 11.22
C THR A 53 -37.25 -15.25 12.19
N PRO A 54 -37.35 -14.29 13.12
CA PRO A 54 -36.29 -14.02 14.08
C PRO A 54 -36.11 -15.22 15.03
N VAL A 55 -34.89 -15.72 15.13
CA VAL A 55 -34.50 -16.76 16.09
C VAL A 55 -34.44 -16.11 17.48
N ILE A 56 -35.29 -16.56 18.40
CA ILE A 56 -35.24 -16.17 19.81
C ILE A 56 -34.03 -16.86 20.44
N VAL A 57 -32.94 -16.12 20.63
CA VAL A 57 -31.77 -16.59 21.38
C VAL A 57 -32.07 -16.45 22.87
N THR A 58 -32.27 -17.58 23.54
CA THR A 58 -32.43 -17.62 25.00
C THR A 58 -31.06 -17.83 25.61
N TYR A 59 -30.55 -16.85 26.35
CA TYR A 59 -29.30 -17.00 27.11
C TYR A 59 -29.56 -17.81 28.38
N SER A 60 -29.13 -19.07 28.41
CA SER A 60 -28.94 -19.80 29.66
C SER A 60 -27.66 -19.30 30.32
N ALA A 61 -27.78 -18.58 31.44
CA ALA A 61 -26.63 -18.17 32.24
C ALA A 61 -25.82 -19.40 32.68
N SER A 62 -24.52 -19.39 32.43
CA SER A 62 -23.58 -20.38 32.96
C SER A 62 -23.53 -20.29 34.48
N VAL A 63 -23.74 -21.42 35.15
CA VAL A 63 -23.54 -21.57 36.60
C VAL A 63 -22.07 -21.24 36.92
N PRO A 64 -21.77 -20.38 37.91
CA PRO A 64 -20.40 -20.14 38.33
C PRO A 64 -19.78 -21.44 38.86
N THR A 65 -18.60 -21.79 38.36
CA THR A 65 -17.76 -22.86 38.87
C THR A 65 -17.43 -22.59 40.34
N GLU A 66 -17.70 -23.54 41.24
CA GLU A 66 -17.29 -23.46 42.65
C GLU A 66 -15.76 -23.31 42.74
N GLU A 67 -15.30 -22.22 43.36
CA GLU A 67 -13.91 -22.10 43.82
C GLU A 67 -13.70 -23.03 45.01
N VAL A 68 -12.83 -24.03 44.84
CA VAL A 68 -12.32 -24.82 45.96
C VAL A 68 -11.34 -23.95 46.75
N LEU A 69 -11.77 -23.46 47.92
CA LEU A 69 -10.93 -22.75 48.87
C LEU A 69 -9.87 -23.68 49.47
N GLU A 70 -8.59 -23.51 49.11
CA GLU A 70 -7.48 -24.11 49.87
C GLU A 70 -7.31 -23.39 51.23
N THR A 71 -7.78 -24.01 52.30
CA THR A 71 -7.48 -23.57 53.67
C THR A 71 -5.99 -23.75 53.98
N LYS A 72 -5.24 -22.64 54.00
CA LYS A 72 -3.86 -22.60 54.50
C LYS A 72 -3.83 -22.73 56.02
N LYS A 73 -3.40 -23.89 56.53
CA LYS A 73 -3.19 -24.12 57.97
C LYS A 73 -2.08 -23.21 58.52
N VAL A 74 -2.43 -22.41 59.52
CA VAL A 74 -1.52 -21.51 60.25
C VAL A 74 -0.77 -22.32 61.31
N SER A 75 0.56 -22.38 61.19
CA SER A 75 1.46 -22.87 62.25
C SER A 75 1.97 -21.67 63.03
N THR A 76 1.46 -21.50 64.24
CA THR A 76 1.85 -20.47 65.21
C THR A 76 3.17 -20.83 65.87
N ASN A 77 4.22 -20.04 65.63
CA ASN A 77 5.37 -19.94 66.53
C ASN A 77 5.57 -18.48 66.93
N SER A 78 5.23 -18.20 68.18
CA SER A 78 5.33 -16.91 68.87
C SER A 78 6.77 -16.58 69.23
N LYS A 79 7.22 -15.36 68.88
CA LYS A 79 8.21 -14.60 69.66
C LYS A 79 7.75 -13.15 69.74
N GLN A 80 7.30 -12.75 70.93
CA GLN A 80 6.95 -11.37 71.29
C GLN A 80 8.18 -10.45 71.24
N LYS A 81 7.98 -9.22 70.75
CA LYS A 81 8.75 -8.04 71.18
C LYS A 81 7.77 -6.92 71.59
N PRO A 82 8.12 -6.08 72.58
CA PRO A 82 7.17 -5.16 73.19
C PRO A 82 6.97 -3.87 72.39
N SER A 83 5.79 -3.30 72.60
CA SER A 83 5.22 -2.09 71.99
C SER A 83 5.77 -0.77 72.54
N ALA A 84 5.66 0.28 71.72
CA ALA A 84 5.74 1.69 72.12
C ALA A 84 4.59 2.48 71.45
N PRO A 85 4.12 3.60 72.06
CA PRO A 85 2.69 3.91 72.13
C PRO A 85 2.18 5.01 71.20
N SER A 86 0.90 4.83 70.84
CA SER A 86 -0.21 5.80 70.69
C SER A 86 0.04 7.24 70.22
N ALA A 87 -0.68 7.61 69.16
CA ALA A 87 -1.49 8.84 69.15
C ALA A 87 -2.52 8.82 67.99
N SER A 88 -3.82 8.88 68.37
CA SER A 88 -4.95 9.67 67.78
C SER A 88 -5.15 9.75 66.25
N SER A 89 -6.35 9.73 65.67
CA SER A 89 -7.75 9.74 66.14
C SER A 89 -8.68 9.63 64.91
N ALA A 90 -9.94 9.25 65.15
CA ALA A 90 -11.10 9.17 64.24
C ALA A 90 -11.30 10.42 63.33
N LYS A 91 -12.09 10.43 62.25
CA LYS A 91 -13.48 9.94 62.10
C LYS A 91 -13.90 10.00 60.61
N VAL A 92 -14.75 9.04 60.21
CA VAL A 92 -15.44 8.96 58.91
C VAL A 92 -16.56 10.01 58.84
N ILE A 93 -16.65 10.74 57.71
CA ILE A 93 -17.91 11.28 57.17
C ILE A 93 -17.84 11.21 55.64
N ALA A 94 -18.77 10.46 55.05
CA ALA A 94 -19.10 10.47 53.63
C ALA A 94 -20.15 11.56 53.36
N ALA A 95 -20.02 12.27 52.22
CA ALA A 95 -21.11 13.07 51.67
C ALA A 95 -21.05 12.99 50.13
N ALA A 96 -22.10 12.42 49.56
CA ALA A 96 -22.40 12.42 48.14
C ALA A 96 -23.36 13.58 47.86
N THR A 97 -23.04 14.44 46.91
CA THR A 97 -23.98 15.38 46.29
C THR A 97 -23.73 15.42 44.79
N ALA A 98 -24.75 15.01 44.04
CA ALA A 98 -24.83 15.14 42.59
C ALA A 98 -25.28 16.58 42.24
N SER A 99 -24.66 17.20 41.21
CA SER A 99 -25.15 18.45 40.66
C SER A 99 -26.00 18.18 39.42
N ASN A 100 -27.20 18.77 39.41
CA ASN A 100 -28.07 18.89 38.24
C ASN A 100 -27.86 20.30 37.66
N VAL A 101 -27.19 20.41 36.52
CA VAL A 101 -27.26 21.60 35.68
C VAL A 101 -27.39 21.15 34.22
N ALA A 102 -28.58 21.36 33.67
CA ALA A 102 -28.89 21.14 32.26
C ALA A 102 -28.33 22.30 31.42
N ILE A 103 -27.56 21.98 30.39
CA ILE A 103 -27.11 22.94 29.37
C ILE A 103 -28.08 22.80 28.19
N PRO A 104 -28.79 23.86 27.76
CA PRO A 104 -29.70 23.80 26.63
C PRO A 104 -28.91 23.74 25.31
N VAL A 105 -29.23 22.74 24.48
CA VAL A 105 -28.74 22.62 23.10
C VAL A 105 -29.71 23.38 22.19
N PRO A 106 -29.28 24.42 21.45
CA PRO A 106 -30.11 25.03 20.42
C PRO A 106 -30.22 24.09 19.20
N GLU A 107 -31.44 23.79 18.78
CA GLU A 107 -31.72 23.26 17.44
C GLU A 107 -31.42 24.35 16.41
N VAL A 108 -30.38 24.16 15.60
CA VAL A 108 -30.14 24.95 14.40
C VAL A 108 -30.49 24.07 13.21
N ASP A 109 -31.61 24.40 12.58
CA ASP A 109 -32.04 23.88 11.29
C ASP A 109 -31.07 24.39 10.21
N ILE A 110 -30.29 23.48 9.61
CA ILE A 110 -29.40 23.80 8.49
C ILE A 110 -30.00 23.14 7.24
N THR A 111 -30.72 23.96 6.48
CA THR A 111 -31.05 23.73 5.08
C THR A 111 -29.81 23.31 4.29
N GLN A 112 -29.84 22.13 3.67
CA GLN A 112 -28.82 21.68 2.73
C GLN A 112 -28.87 22.51 1.44
N PRO A 113 -27.77 23.15 1.01
CA PRO A 113 -27.57 23.48 -0.38
C PRO A 113 -27.01 22.26 -1.11
N THR A 114 -27.70 21.90 -2.19
CA THR A 114 -27.28 20.93 -3.19
C THR A 114 -25.93 21.33 -3.81
N THR A 115 -24.95 20.43 -3.72
CA THR A 115 -23.80 20.40 -4.62
C THR A 115 -23.64 18.99 -5.16
N ASP A 116 -24.54 18.64 -6.07
CA ASP A 116 -24.22 17.70 -7.15
C ASP A 116 -23.36 18.47 -8.16
N PHE A 117 -22.05 18.22 -8.15
CA PHE A 117 -21.16 18.54 -9.26
C PHE A 117 -19.88 17.68 -9.16
N GLY A 118 -19.95 16.50 -9.77
CA GLY A 118 -18.82 15.88 -10.49
C GLY A 118 -17.63 15.38 -9.67
N ASN A 119 -17.80 14.26 -8.96
CA ASN A 119 -16.67 13.36 -8.69
C ASN A 119 -16.53 12.40 -9.88
N GLY A 120 -15.49 12.61 -10.67
CA GLY A 120 -15.08 11.70 -11.73
C GLY A 120 -14.49 10.42 -11.14
N ASP A 121 -15.37 9.45 -10.88
CA ASP A 121 -15.01 8.03 -10.70
C ASP A 121 -14.78 7.36 -12.06
N ASP A 122 -13.86 7.92 -12.87
CA ASP A 122 -13.48 7.32 -14.15
C ASP A 122 -12.10 6.66 -14.04
N PHE A 123 -12.10 5.39 -13.62
CA PHE A 123 -11.03 4.44 -13.90
C PHE A 123 -11.58 3.00 -13.97
N GLY A 124 -12.04 2.64 -15.18
CA GLY A 124 -11.88 1.29 -15.74
C GLY A 124 -12.83 0.19 -15.26
N ASP A 125 -14.05 0.20 -15.81
CA ASP A 125 -14.90 -0.99 -15.92
C ASP A 125 -14.36 -1.97 -16.99
N GLY A 126 -14.35 -3.27 -16.65
CA GLY A 126 -14.16 -4.41 -17.55
C GLY A 126 -13.00 -5.33 -17.14
N TRP A 127 -13.17 -6.57 -16.68
CA TRP A 127 -14.18 -7.60 -17.00
C TRP A 127 -14.43 -8.53 -15.79
N GLY A 128 -15.70 -8.91 -15.58
CA GLY A 128 -16.05 -10.27 -15.13
C GLY A 128 -16.43 -10.50 -13.66
N SER A 129 -17.69 -10.25 -13.31
CA SER A 129 -18.54 -11.03 -12.38
C SER A 129 -17.87 -11.77 -11.21
N GLY A 130 -17.68 -11.08 -10.09
CA GLY A 130 -17.67 -11.64 -8.74
C GLY A 130 -18.56 -10.76 -7.87
N GLY A 131 -19.65 -11.32 -7.36
CA GLY A 131 -20.78 -10.56 -6.82
C GLY A 131 -20.43 -9.59 -5.71
N ASP A 132 -20.87 -8.34 -5.87
CA ASP A 132 -21.23 -7.49 -4.76
C ASP A 132 -22.48 -8.10 -4.09
N GLY A 133 -22.24 -8.97 -3.12
CA GLY A 133 -23.25 -9.61 -2.27
C GLY A 133 -22.59 -9.91 -0.92
N GLY A 134 -22.98 -9.14 0.10
CA GLY A 134 -22.25 -9.02 1.36
C GLY A 134 -22.13 -10.27 2.22
N GLY A 135 -21.18 -10.24 3.16
CA GLY A 135 -21.05 -11.27 4.18
C GLY A 135 -19.76 -11.23 5.00
N GLY A 136 -19.42 -10.10 5.62
CA GLY A 136 -18.32 -10.04 6.60
C GLY A 136 -18.22 -8.68 7.25
N GLY A 137 -18.88 -8.49 8.39
CA GLY A 137 -18.89 -7.24 9.14
C GLY A 137 -17.48 -6.77 9.51
N GLY A 138 -17.15 -5.53 9.14
CA GLY A 138 -15.93 -4.84 9.55
C GLY A 138 -15.84 -3.50 8.83
N GLY A 139 -15.58 -2.41 9.56
CA GLY A 139 -15.71 -1.00 9.13
C GLY A 139 -14.76 -0.50 8.02
N PHE A 140 -14.52 -1.29 6.97
CA PHE A 140 -13.58 -0.98 5.88
C PHE A 140 -14.22 -0.24 4.68
N GLY A 141 -15.51 0.09 4.75
CA GLY A 141 -16.26 0.76 3.67
C GLY A 141 -15.74 2.15 3.27
N ALA A 142 -14.99 2.81 4.15
CA ALA A 142 -14.46 4.16 3.92
C ALA A 142 -13.04 4.17 3.28
N ILE A 143 -12.33 3.03 3.26
CA ILE A 143 -11.00 2.93 2.66
C ILE A 143 -11.09 3.03 1.12
N PRO A 144 -10.18 3.75 0.42
CA PRO A 144 -10.10 3.73 -1.04
C PRO A 144 -10.13 2.29 -1.59
N ALA A 145 -10.87 2.05 -2.68
CA ALA A 145 -11.12 0.69 -3.19
C ALA A 145 -9.81 -0.11 -3.45
N THR A 146 -8.74 0.57 -3.86
CA THR A 146 -7.38 0.01 -4.04
C THR A 146 -6.80 -0.55 -2.74
N MET A 147 -7.07 0.08 -1.60
CA MET A 147 -6.54 -0.30 -0.29
C MET A 147 -7.48 -1.25 0.46
N ARG A 148 -8.79 -1.26 0.17
CA ARG A 148 -9.76 -2.13 0.83
C ARG A 148 -9.58 -3.60 0.46
N LYS A 149 -9.30 -3.86 -0.82
CA LYS A 149 -9.22 -5.22 -1.38
C LYS A 149 -7.95 -5.99 -0.99
N ARG A 150 -7.09 -5.43 -0.13
CA ARG A 150 -5.98 -6.13 0.53
C ARG A 150 -6.28 -6.54 1.99
N CYS A 151 -7.43 -6.16 2.53
CA CYS A 151 -7.74 -6.34 3.95
C CYS A 151 -8.39 -7.68 4.29
N SER A 152 -9.07 -8.32 3.33
CA SER A 152 -9.55 -9.68 3.52
C SER A 152 -8.54 -10.68 2.95
N LYS A 153 -8.37 -11.81 3.65
CA LYS A 153 -7.52 -12.91 3.18
C LYS A 153 -8.03 -13.48 1.85
N GLU A 154 -9.35 -13.59 1.72
CA GLU A 154 -10.00 -14.10 0.51
C GLU A 154 -9.70 -13.22 -0.70
N ASP A 155 -9.87 -11.90 -0.59
CA ASP A 155 -9.55 -10.97 -1.69
C ASP A 155 -8.06 -11.03 -2.06
N ARG A 156 -7.17 -11.11 -1.06
CA ARG A 156 -5.73 -11.24 -1.31
C ARG A 156 -5.42 -12.51 -2.09
N LEU A 157 -5.92 -13.66 -1.64
CA LEU A 157 -5.69 -14.94 -2.31
C LEU A 157 -6.29 -14.99 -3.72
N GLN A 158 -7.48 -14.42 -3.90
CA GLN A 158 -8.12 -14.32 -5.21
C GLN A 158 -7.25 -13.51 -6.19
N ARG A 159 -6.87 -12.29 -5.82
CA ARG A 159 -6.05 -11.40 -6.67
C ARG A 159 -4.69 -12.01 -6.99
N LEU A 160 -4.12 -12.64 -5.98
CA LEU A 160 -2.86 -13.32 -6.08
C LEU A 160 -2.95 -14.46 -7.10
N SER A 161 -3.99 -15.30 -7.04
CA SER A 161 -4.26 -16.33 -8.04
C SER A 161 -4.47 -15.75 -9.44
N GLU A 162 -5.30 -14.70 -9.57
CA GLU A 162 -5.62 -14.05 -10.85
C GLU A 162 -4.40 -13.44 -11.56
N THR A 163 -3.41 -13.00 -10.78
CA THR A 163 -2.20 -12.34 -11.29
C THR A 163 -0.97 -13.23 -11.26
N GLY A 164 -1.13 -14.53 -11.02
CA GLY A 164 -0.06 -15.53 -11.14
C GLY A 164 0.86 -15.66 -9.93
N GLY A 165 0.47 -15.15 -8.76
CA GLY A 165 1.05 -15.54 -7.49
C GLY A 165 0.58 -16.94 -7.07
N THR A 166 1.15 -17.45 -5.97
CA THR A 166 0.67 -18.68 -5.29
C THR A 166 0.42 -18.46 -3.80
N GLU A 167 -0.33 -19.34 -3.12
CA GLU A 167 -0.53 -19.26 -1.66
C GLU A 167 0.80 -19.16 -0.89
N GLN A 168 1.88 -19.72 -1.43
CA GLN A 168 3.22 -19.58 -0.84
C GLN A 168 3.70 -18.12 -0.77
N CYS A 169 3.25 -17.23 -1.66
CA CYS A 169 3.51 -15.79 -1.58
C CYS A 169 2.87 -15.16 -0.33
N GLU A 170 1.61 -15.47 -0.05
CA GLU A 170 0.92 -15.01 1.17
C GLU A 170 1.60 -15.56 2.43
N GLU A 171 1.92 -16.85 2.44
CA GLU A 171 2.65 -17.47 3.55
C GLU A 171 4.02 -16.84 3.78
N ALA A 172 4.75 -16.54 2.71
CA ALA A 172 6.05 -15.90 2.77
C ALA A 172 5.95 -14.48 3.35
N VAL A 173 4.95 -13.70 2.93
CA VAL A 173 4.69 -12.37 3.52
C VAL A 173 4.39 -12.49 5.00
N LEU A 174 3.48 -13.37 5.43
CA LEU A 174 3.17 -13.55 6.85
C LEU A 174 4.37 -13.97 7.70
N LYS A 175 5.23 -14.87 7.18
CA LYS A 175 6.49 -15.24 7.85
C LYS A 175 7.41 -14.03 8.00
N ALA A 176 7.51 -13.19 6.98
CA ALA A 176 8.32 -11.99 7.01
C ALA A 176 7.79 -10.95 8.03
N LEU A 177 6.48 -10.73 8.07
CA LEU A 177 5.85 -9.83 9.05
C LEU A 177 6.06 -10.32 10.48
N ARG A 178 5.96 -11.63 10.73
CA ARG A 178 6.29 -12.24 12.04
C ARG A 178 7.75 -12.05 12.41
N TRP A 179 8.66 -12.21 11.45
CA TRP A 179 10.09 -11.95 11.65
C TRP A 179 10.34 -10.46 11.98
N MET A 180 9.70 -9.53 11.27
CA MET A 180 9.78 -8.11 11.57
C MET A 180 9.27 -7.80 12.97
N LYS A 181 8.14 -8.39 13.38
CA LYS A 181 7.61 -8.26 14.76
C LYS A 181 8.63 -8.72 15.80
N GLN A 182 9.33 -9.83 15.57
CA GLN A 182 10.34 -10.37 16.49
C GLN A 182 11.63 -9.52 16.55
N THR A 183 11.93 -8.77 15.50
CA THR A 183 13.17 -7.98 15.37
C THR A 183 12.95 -6.47 15.58
N GLN A 184 11.74 -6.06 15.98
CA GLN A 184 11.43 -4.68 16.30
C GLN A 184 12.16 -4.25 17.58
N ASN A 185 12.81 -3.08 17.53
CA ASN A 185 13.44 -2.48 18.69
C ASN A 185 12.38 -2.08 19.74
N SER A 186 12.81 -1.94 21.00
CA SER A 186 11.92 -1.56 22.11
C SER A 186 11.25 -0.19 21.93
N ASP A 187 11.87 0.72 21.19
CA ASP A 187 11.35 2.05 20.83
C ASP A 187 10.37 2.03 19.64
N GLY A 188 10.10 0.85 19.06
CA GLY A 188 9.22 0.67 17.92
C GLY A 188 9.90 0.75 16.54
N SER A 189 11.18 1.10 16.50
CA SER A 189 11.93 1.21 15.26
C SER A 189 12.46 -0.13 14.75
N TRP A 190 12.97 -0.13 13.51
CA TRP A 190 13.82 -1.20 12.99
C TRP A 190 15.18 -0.68 12.53
N GLY A 191 16.14 -1.59 12.42
CA GLY A 191 17.51 -1.30 12.04
C GLY A 191 18.35 -0.70 13.17
N GLU A 192 19.64 -0.59 12.90
CA GLU A 192 20.65 -0.02 13.80
C GLU A 192 21.00 1.42 13.40
N SER A 193 20.94 1.70 12.10
CA SER A 193 21.17 3.00 11.49
C SER A 193 20.05 3.33 10.51
N ASN A 194 19.95 4.59 10.10
CA ASN A 194 18.91 5.06 9.18
C ASN A 194 17.48 4.61 9.59
N LYS A 195 17.20 4.64 10.90
CA LYS A 195 16.03 3.96 11.49
C LYS A 195 14.71 4.50 10.97
N ALA A 196 14.64 5.75 10.51
CA ALA A 196 13.43 6.30 9.91
C ALA A 196 13.11 5.60 8.58
N ALA A 197 14.12 5.34 7.71
CA ALA A 197 13.92 4.55 6.49
C ALA A 197 13.47 3.13 6.80
N MET A 198 14.18 2.44 7.69
CA MET A 198 13.88 1.03 8.02
C MET A 198 12.50 0.90 8.64
N THR A 199 12.14 1.80 9.55
CA THR A 199 10.82 1.80 10.17
C THR A 199 9.73 2.13 9.16
N GLY A 200 9.99 3.06 8.23
CA GLY A 200 9.07 3.35 7.13
C GLY A 200 8.83 2.13 6.23
N LEU A 201 9.88 1.39 5.84
CA LEU A 201 9.73 0.18 5.01
C LEU A 201 9.00 -0.95 5.73
N GLY A 202 9.34 -1.21 6.99
CA GLY A 202 8.64 -2.22 7.80
C GLY A 202 7.16 -1.87 7.98
N LEU A 203 6.86 -0.61 8.29
CA LEU A 203 5.48 -0.13 8.40
C LEU A 203 4.73 -0.22 7.08
N LEU A 204 5.38 0.12 5.96
CA LEU A 204 4.79 -0.05 4.63
C LEU A 204 4.48 -1.51 4.33
N ALA A 205 5.30 -2.48 4.74
CA ALA A 205 5.01 -3.91 4.56
C ALA A 205 3.76 -4.32 5.37
N TYR A 206 3.69 -3.95 6.66
CA TYR A 206 2.48 -4.17 7.46
C TYR A 206 1.23 -3.61 6.78
N LEU A 207 1.25 -2.33 6.41
CA LEU A 207 0.14 -1.66 5.74
C LEU A 207 -0.17 -2.29 4.35
N GLY A 208 0.86 -2.84 3.70
CA GLY A 208 0.80 -3.60 2.47
C GLY A 208 -0.11 -4.81 2.54
N HIS A 209 -0.02 -5.55 3.64
CA HIS A 209 -0.90 -6.66 4.00
C HIS A 209 -2.20 -6.22 4.72
N CYS A 210 -2.44 -4.90 4.82
CA CYS A 210 -3.52 -4.27 5.58
C CYS A 210 -3.48 -4.57 7.10
N GLU A 211 -2.28 -4.72 7.65
CA GLU A 211 -2.09 -4.72 9.09
C GLU A 211 -2.09 -3.28 9.62
N THR A 212 -2.84 -3.05 10.70
CA THR A 212 -3.06 -1.72 11.30
C THR A 212 -3.01 -1.83 12.82
N PRO A 213 -3.06 -0.72 13.59
CA PRO A 213 -3.14 -0.79 15.05
C PRO A 213 -4.33 -1.61 15.61
N LEU A 214 -5.35 -1.93 14.80
CA LEU A 214 -6.46 -2.80 15.19
C LEU A 214 -6.20 -4.29 14.94
N SER A 215 -5.10 -4.65 14.27
CA SER A 215 -4.77 -6.04 13.98
C SER A 215 -4.45 -6.82 15.25
N GLU A 216 -5.04 -8.02 15.37
CA GLU A 216 -4.84 -8.89 16.54
C GLU A 216 -3.36 -9.30 16.71
N GLU A 217 -2.72 -9.74 15.62
CA GLU A 217 -1.33 -10.22 15.69
C GLU A 217 -0.31 -9.07 15.63
N PHE A 218 -0.53 -8.07 14.77
CA PHE A 218 0.50 -7.08 14.41
C PHE A 218 0.21 -5.65 14.89
N GLY A 219 -0.92 -5.41 15.58
CA GLY A 219 -1.39 -4.08 15.94
C GLY A 219 -0.41 -3.30 16.81
N ASP A 220 0.14 -3.94 17.84
CA ASP A 220 1.15 -3.33 18.71
C ASP A 220 2.41 -2.91 17.93
N SER A 221 2.87 -3.75 17.01
CA SER A 221 4.05 -3.45 16.19
C SER A 221 3.78 -2.27 15.25
N CYS A 222 2.60 -2.22 14.62
CA CYS A 222 2.18 -1.11 13.78
C CYS A 222 2.11 0.20 14.58
N LEU A 223 1.45 0.18 15.75
CA LEU A 223 1.28 1.36 16.59
C LEU A 223 2.63 1.91 17.08
N LYS A 224 3.54 1.04 17.51
CA LYS A 224 4.89 1.44 17.95
C LYS A 224 5.71 2.05 16.82
N ALA A 225 5.64 1.47 15.62
CA ALA A 225 6.32 1.99 14.44
C ALA A 225 5.80 3.37 14.02
N MET A 226 4.46 3.54 13.98
CA MET A 226 3.82 4.84 13.73
C MET A 226 4.25 5.86 14.77
N THR A 227 4.19 5.49 16.05
CA THR A 227 4.56 6.36 17.17
C THR A 227 6.03 6.80 17.10
N PHE A 228 6.95 5.89 16.75
CA PHE A 228 8.37 6.21 16.55
C PHE A 228 8.55 7.29 15.48
N LEU A 229 7.95 7.10 14.30
CA LEU A 229 8.04 8.07 13.20
C LEU A 229 7.37 9.40 13.53
N VAL A 230 6.21 9.38 14.19
CA VAL A 230 5.54 10.60 14.68
C VAL A 230 6.46 11.37 15.63
N ASN A 231 7.06 10.68 16.61
CA ASN A 231 7.95 11.30 17.59
C ASN A 231 9.17 11.97 16.95
N LEU A 232 9.74 11.39 15.89
CA LEU A 232 10.84 12.01 15.14
C LEU A 232 10.41 13.36 14.55
N GLY A 233 9.21 13.43 13.95
CA GLY A 233 8.73 14.60 13.23
C GLY A 233 8.06 15.67 14.09
N MET A 234 7.87 15.44 15.40
CA MET A 234 7.17 16.36 16.30
C MET A 234 7.79 17.77 16.33
N LYS A 235 9.11 17.87 16.22
CA LYS A 235 9.83 19.15 16.37
C LYS A 235 9.68 20.06 15.14
N ASP A 236 10.09 19.58 13.98
CA ASP A 236 10.21 20.38 12.76
C ASP A 236 9.77 19.62 11.49
N GLY A 237 9.10 18.48 11.64
CA GLY A 237 8.67 17.64 10.53
C GLY A 237 9.81 16.84 9.87
N LYS A 238 11.08 17.01 10.26
CA LYS A 238 12.16 16.20 9.69
C LYS A 238 12.16 14.80 10.31
N LEU A 239 12.34 13.78 9.47
CA LEU A 239 12.22 12.37 9.84
C LEU A 239 13.55 11.66 9.61
N ALA A 240 14.49 11.88 10.52
CA ALA A 240 15.75 11.16 10.62
C ALA A 240 16.32 11.36 12.02
N GLN A 241 17.23 10.49 12.45
CA GLN A 241 17.94 10.65 13.71
C GLN A 241 19.28 11.38 13.55
N ASN A 242 19.90 11.28 12.37
CA ASN A 242 21.20 11.88 12.09
C ASN A 242 21.12 12.76 10.84
N PHE A 243 21.34 14.07 11.04
CA PHE A 243 21.37 15.07 9.97
C PHE A 243 22.79 15.47 9.54
N GLY A 244 23.83 14.85 10.12
CA GLY A 244 25.23 15.18 9.85
C GLY A 244 25.73 14.70 8.48
N GLY A 245 25.06 13.72 7.87
CA GLY A 245 25.30 13.29 6.49
C GLY A 245 24.21 13.78 5.55
N HIS A 246 24.45 13.75 4.23
CA HIS A 246 23.45 14.23 3.25
C HIS A 246 22.38 13.18 2.86
N GLY A 247 22.46 11.95 3.40
CA GLY A 247 21.55 10.85 3.06
C GLY A 247 20.19 10.85 3.78
N TRP A 248 20.01 11.68 4.82
CA TRP A 248 18.81 11.70 5.67
C TRP A 248 17.50 11.94 4.89
N VAL A 249 17.59 12.54 3.70
CA VAL A 249 16.47 12.80 2.79
C VAL A 249 15.84 11.52 2.22
N TYR A 250 16.60 10.42 2.11
CA TYR A 250 16.04 9.10 1.81
C TYR A 250 15.20 8.58 2.98
N GLU A 251 15.74 8.68 4.19
CA GLU A 251 15.01 8.29 5.39
C GLU A 251 13.71 9.07 5.53
N HIS A 252 13.79 10.38 5.31
CA HIS A 252 12.67 11.26 5.47
C HIS A 252 11.57 10.97 4.45
N SER A 253 11.90 10.81 3.16
CA SER A 253 10.88 10.52 2.13
C SER A 253 10.21 9.15 2.32
N ILE A 254 10.96 8.11 2.68
CA ILE A 254 10.40 6.78 3.00
C ILE A 254 9.48 6.86 4.23
N ALA A 255 9.89 7.59 5.27
CA ALA A 255 9.09 7.77 6.47
C ALA A 255 7.82 8.60 6.21
N VAL A 256 7.89 9.66 5.39
CA VAL A 256 6.70 10.44 4.97
C VAL A 256 5.72 9.54 4.22
N TYR A 257 6.20 8.69 3.32
CA TYR A 257 5.35 7.73 2.61
C TYR A 257 4.61 6.82 3.61
N ALA A 258 5.33 6.22 4.57
CA ALA A 258 4.72 5.37 5.59
C ALA A 258 3.70 6.10 6.47
N LEU A 259 4.00 7.34 6.90
CA LEU A 259 3.08 8.17 7.68
C LEU A 259 1.83 8.59 6.89
N ALA A 260 1.96 8.85 5.59
CA ALA A 260 0.84 9.19 4.73
C ALA A 260 -0.11 7.98 4.52
N GLU A 261 0.42 6.78 4.27
CA GLU A 261 -0.42 5.57 4.25
C GLU A 261 -1.06 5.31 5.63
N SER A 262 -0.28 5.45 6.71
CA SER A 262 -0.78 5.30 8.08
C SER A 262 -1.94 6.26 8.38
N THR A 263 -1.79 7.53 8.01
CA THR A 263 -2.82 8.57 8.18
C THR A 263 -4.08 8.20 7.42
N THR A 264 -3.94 7.72 6.19
CA THR A 264 -5.07 7.30 5.36
C THR A 264 -5.81 6.14 6.02
N PHE A 265 -5.12 5.06 6.41
CA PHE A 265 -5.76 3.95 7.10
C PHE A 265 -6.41 4.35 8.42
N CYS A 266 -5.68 5.07 9.28
CA CYS A 266 -6.16 5.46 10.59
C CYS A 266 -7.42 6.34 10.48
N LYS A 267 -7.44 7.30 9.55
CA LYS A 267 -8.61 8.14 9.29
C LYS A 267 -9.81 7.32 8.83
N GLN A 268 -9.60 6.39 7.89
CA GLN A 268 -10.69 5.59 7.31
C GLN A 268 -11.22 4.50 8.24
N LEU A 269 -10.40 4.04 9.19
CA LEU A 269 -10.77 3.03 10.19
C LEU A 269 -11.17 3.61 11.55
N GLY A 270 -11.17 4.95 11.69
CA GLY A 270 -11.48 5.61 12.97
C GLY A 270 -10.44 5.35 14.07
N ILE A 271 -9.19 5.06 13.70
CA ILE A 271 -8.08 4.83 14.64
C ILE A 271 -7.44 6.18 14.96
N THR A 272 -7.38 6.53 16.24
CA THR A 272 -6.69 7.74 16.70
C THR A 272 -5.27 7.43 17.12
N VAL A 273 -4.30 7.88 16.34
CA VAL A 273 -2.88 7.93 16.72
C VAL A 273 -2.51 9.39 16.99
N PRO A 274 -2.06 9.75 18.20
CA PRO A 274 -1.74 11.13 18.56
C PRO A 274 -0.76 11.78 17.57
N ASN A 275 -1.05 13.02 17.17
CA ASN A 275 -0.23 13.85 16.27
C ASN A 275 0.05 13.26 14.87
N LEU A 276 -0.49 12.09 14.52
CA LEU A 276 -0.21 11.43 13.23
C LEU A 276 -0.57 12.33 12.02
N PRO A 277 -1.78 12.91 11.92
CA PRO A 277 -2.10 13.80 10.80
C PRO A 277 -1.25 15.07 10.78
N GLU A 278 -0.99 15.67 11.94
CA GLU A 278 -0.20 16.90 12.06
C GLU A 278 1.25 16.69 11.64
N VAL A 279 1.90 15.63 12.13
CA VAL A 279 3.29 15.30 11.77
C VAL A 279 3.37 14.89 10.30
N THR A 280 2.39 14.14 9.78
CA THR A 280 2.32 13.82 8.34
C THR A 280 2.24 15.08 7.50
N GLN A 281 1.44 16.07 7.90
CA GLN A 281 1.34 17.34 7.20
C GLN A 281 2.65 18.13 7.22
N LYS A 282 3.26 18.29 8.42
CA LYS A 282 4.53 19.00 8.58
C LYS A 282 5.66 18.33 7.79
N ALA A 283 5.81 17.02 7.93
CA ALA A 283 6.86 16.26 7.27
C ALA A 283 6.69 16.25 5.75
N GLY A 284 5.45 16.10 5.26
CA GLY A 284 5.15 16.21 3.84
C GLY A 284 5.44 17.61 3.28
N GLN A 285 5.21 18.67 4.05
CA GLN A 285 5.56 20.04 3.61
C GLN A 285 7.07 20.24 3.53
N VAL A 286 7.86 19.71 4.49
CA VAL A 286 9.33 19.71 4.43
C VAL A 286 9.84 19.01 3.16
N LEU A 287 9.21 17.90 2.78
CA LEU A 287 9.51 17.17 1.54
C LEU A 287 9.25 18.04 0.30
N ILE A 288 8.11 18.71 0.24
CA ILE A 288 7.74 19.60 -0.87
C ILE A 288 8.70 20.79 -0.97
N ASP A 289 8.99 21.44 0.15
CA ASP A 289 9.84 22.64 0.20
C ASP A 289 11.31 22.31 -0.11
N GLY A 290 11.73 21.05 0.11
CA GLY A 290 13.05 20.54 -0.22
C GLY A 290 13.30 20.21 -1.70
N GLN A 291 12.30 20.39 -2.59
CA GLN A 291 12.48 20.08 -4.02
C GLN A 291 13.47 21.04 -4.68
N HIS A 292 14.46 20.49 -5.38
CA HIS A 292 15.45 21.28 -6.09
C HIS A 292 14.84 21.97 -7.33
N LYS A 293 15.45 23.07 -7.78
CA LYS A 293 14.94 23.88 -8.90
C LYS A 293 14.78 23.09 -10.21
N ASN A 294 15.64 22.09 -10.46
CA ASN A 294 15.56 21.21 -11.63
C ASN A 294 14.41 20.19 -11.58
N GLY A 295 13.68 20.11 -10.46
CA GLY A 295 12.54 19.21 -10.27
C GLY A 295 12.84 17.91 -9.54
N GLY A 296 14.11 17.48 -9.48
CA GLY A 296 14.52 16.34 -8.66
C GLY A 296 14.67 16.72 -7.17
N TRP A 297 15.10 15.76 -6.37
CA TRP A 297 15.52 16.00 -4.98
C TRP A 297 17.00 15.79 -4.81
N ALA A 298 17.62 16.70 -4.09
CA ALA A 298 19.05 16.66 -3.83
C ALA A 298 19.36 16.05 -2.47
N TYR A 299 20.55 15.46 -2.36
CA TYR A 299 21.08 15.01 -1.08
C TYR A 299 21.16 16.19 -0.11
N GLY A 300 20.65 15.98 1.11
CA GLY A 300 20.55 17.02 2.14
C GLY A 300 19.61 18.18 1.81
N TYR A 301 18.79 18.07 0.77
CA TYR A 301 18.01 19.18 0.19
C TYR A 301 18.88 20.39 -0.18
N ASP A 302 20.07 20.11 -0.72
CA ASP A 302 20.93 21.14 -1.25
C ASP A 302 20.24 21.91 -2.40
N ALA A 303 20.15 23.23 -2.26
CA ALA A 303 19.55 24.15 -3.21
C ALA A 303 20.59 24.74 -4.21
N SER A 304 21.87 24.39 -4.06
CA SER A 304 22.95 24.85 -4.92
C SER A 304 22.77 24.39 -6.38
N SER A 305 23.33 25.13 -7.34
CA SER A 305 23.23 24.78 -8.76
C SER A 305 23.87 23.43 -9.12
N ASN A 306 24.84 22.99 -8.33
CA ASN A 306 25.60 21.75 -8.52
C ASN A 306 25.13 20.62 -7.58
N ALA A 307 23.97 20.79 -6.95
CA ALA A 307 23.40 19.79 -6.06
C ALA A 307 23.21 18.45 -6.78
N HIS A 308 23.64 17.36 -6.13
CA HIS A 308 23.47 16.00 -6.66
C HIS A 308 22.01 15.58 -6.51
N THR A 309 21.31 15.51 -7.64
CA THR A 309 19.93 15.00 -7.77
C THR A 309 19.97 13.70 -8.60
N ASP A 310 19.08 12.76 -8.30
CA ASP A 310 18.96 11.51 -9.06
C ASP A 310 17.55 10.92 -9.08
N VAL A 311 17.34 9.92 -9.94
CA VAL A 311 16.09 9.18 -10.12
C VAL A 311 15.69 8.40 -8.87
N SER A 312 16.64 7.82 -8.14
CA SER A 312 16.37 6.96 -6.99
C SER A 312 15.73 7.74 -5.84
N ILE A 313 16.33 8.87 -5.46
CA ILE A 313 15.78 9.75 -4.44
C ILE A 313 14.47 10.38 -4.90
N THR A 314 14.41 10.83 -6.16
CA THR A 314 13.20 11.45 -6.73
C THR A 314 12.03 10.46 -6.76
N GLY A 315 12.28 9.18 -7.01
CA GLY A 315 11.27 8.13 -6.98
C GLY A 315 10.62 7.92 -5.61
N TRP A 316 11.41 7.94 -4.53
CA TRP A 316 10.87 7.90 -3.16
C TRP A 316 10.01 9.12 -2.84
N HIS A 317 10.44 10.30 -3.27
CA HIS A 317 9.70 11.54 -3.07
C HIS A 317 8.37 11.53 -3.85
N LEU A 318 8.36 11.02 -5.08
CA LEU A 318 7.13 10.91 -5.88
C LEU A 318 6.13 9.88 -5.33
N GLN A 319 6.60 8.77 -4.74
CA GLN A 319 5.74 7.84 -4.00
C GLN A 319 5.14 8.50 -2.75
N ALA A 320 5.96 9.20 -1.97
CA ALA A 320 5.50 9.92 -0.79
C ALA A 320 4.44 10.97 -1.15
N LEU A 321 4.68 11.78 -2.20
CA LEU A 321 3.72 12.76 -2.70
C LEU A 321 2.39 12.11 -3.17
N LYS A 322 2.45 10.92 -3.79
CA LYS A 322 1.24 10.19 -4.20
C LYS A 322 0.47 9.70 -2.97
N ALA A 323 1.14 9.16 -1.97
CA ALA A 323 0.51 8.75 -0.71
C ALA A 323 -0.09 9.94 0.05
N MET A 324 0.63 11.07 0.09
CA MET A 324 0.15 12.33 0.69
C MET A 324 -1.17 12.78 0.05
N LYS A 325 -1.31 12.66 -1.28
CA LYS A 325 -2.56 13.00 -1.99
C LYS A 325 -3.77 12.20 -1.48
N HIS A 326 -3.57 10.97 -1.00
CA HIS A 326 -4.66 10.13 -0.48
C HIS A 326 -5.09 10.47 0.95
N THR A 327 -4.29 11.21 1.71
CA THR A 327 -4.62 11.58 3.10
C THR A 327 -5.79 12.58 3.19
N GLY A 328 -5.96 13.41 2.15
CA GLY A 328 -6.85 14.56 2.16
C GLY A 328 -6.40 15.70 3.09
N LEU A 329 -5.14 15.70 3.53
CA LEU A 329 -4.53 16.84 4.22
C LEU A 329 -4.14 17.93 3.20
N ASP A 330 -4.10 19.18 3.66
CA ASP A 330 -3.71 20.31 2.81
C ASP A 330 -2.19 20.43 2.70
N PHE A 331 -1.67 20.38 1.48
CA PHE A 331 -0.24 20.48 1.18
C PHE A 331 -0.02 21.52 0.10
N LYS A 332 0.76 22.56 0.43
CA LYS A 332 1.04 23.64 -0.52
C LYS A 332 1.88 23.11 -1.67
N ASN A 333 1.47 23.42 -2.90
CA ASN A 333 2.19 23.06 -4.14
C ASN A 333 2.32 21.57 -4.47
N LEU A 334 1.65 20.64 -3.76
CA LEU A 334 1.81 19.19 -3.96
C LEU A 334 1.77 18.75 -5.44
N SER A 335 0.71 19.14 -6.16
CA SER A 335 0.55 18.77 -7.59
C SER A 335 1.60 19.39 -8.50
N HIS A 336 2.05 20.62 -8.19
CA HIS A 336 3.10 21.30 -8.94
C HIS A 336 4.45 20.61 -8.73
N THR A 337 4.78 20.29 -7.48
CA THR A 337 5.98 19.57 -7.07
C THR A 337 6.04 18.19 -7.74
N ALA A 338 4.94 17.42 -7.72
CA ALA A 338 4.86 16.14 -8.42
C ALA A 338 5.10 16.28 -9.93
N SER A 339 4.47 17.29 -10.55
CA SER A 339 4.64 17.56 -11.99
C SER A 339 6.09 17.91 -12.36
N LYS A 340 6.79 18.67 -11.51
CA LYS A 340 8.22 18.96 -11.69
C LYS A 340 9.08 17.70 -11.53
N GLY A 341 8.79 16.86 -10.55
CA GLY A 341 9.49 15.59 -10.35
C GLY A 341 9.33 14.64 -11.54
N LEU A 342 8.13 14.54 -12.11
CA LEU A 342 7.91 13.72 -13.31
C LEU A 342 8.70 14.21 -14.52
N ARG A 343 8.81 15.54 -14.72
CA ARG A 343 9.66 16.09 -15.78
C ARG A 343 11.13 15.75 -15.56
N TYR A 344 11.62 15.87 -14.33
CA TYR A 344 12.97 15.45 -13.99
C TYR A 344 13.21 13.96 -14.33
N ILE A 345 12.27 13.07 -13.96
CA ILE A 345 12.36 11.64 -14.30
C ILE A 345 12.34 11.43 -15.82
N GLU A 346 11.50 12.16 -16.55
CA GLU A 346 11.44 12.12 -18.02
C GLU A 346 12.79 12.45 -18.66
N ASP A 347 13.47 13.48 -18.15
CA ASP A 347 14.78 13.92 -18.65
C ASP A 347 15.89 12.87 -18.44
N MET A 348 15.66 11.87 -17.59
CA MET A 348 16.58 10.76 -17.34
C MET A 348 16.31 9.52 -18.21
N GLN A 349 15.26 9.53 -19.05
CA GLN A 349 14.98 8.43 -19.97
C GLN A 349 15.92 8.46 -21.18
N ALA A 350 16.61 7.35 -21.41
CA ALA A 350 17.47 7.14 -22.57
C ALA A 350 16.66 6.75 -23.82
N ASP A 351 17.30 6.75 -24.99
CA ASP A 351 16.64 6.47 -26.27
C ASP A 351 16.14 5.02 -26.38
N ASP A 352 16.84 4.06 -25.76
CA ASP A 352 16.46 2.65 -25.71
C ASP A 352 15.31 2.35 -24.73
N GLY A 353 14.86 3.35 -23.97
CA GLY A 353 13.73 3.28 -23.04
C GLY A 353 14.09 3.12 -21.58
N GLY A 354 15.34 2.81 -21.24
CA GLY A 354 15.79 2.72 -19.85
C GLY A 354 15.90 4.09 -19.16
N PHE A 355 15.89 4.11 -17.83
CA PHE A 355 16.08 5.34 -17.04
C PHE A 355 17.44 5.33 -16.33
N GLY A 356 18.26 6.34 -16.60
CA GLY A 356 19.56 6.52 -15.97
C GLY A 356 19.48 7.13 -14.57
N TYR A 357 20.64 7.25 -13.90
CA TYR A 357 20.70 7.68 -12.50
C TYR A 357 20.53 9.19 -12.32
N ASN A 358 21.48 9.96 -12.83
CA ASN A 358 21.51 11.43 -12.82
C ASN A 358 21.79 12.00 -14.22
N SER A 359 21.77 11.14 -15.23
CA SER A 359 21.90 11.44 -16.65
C SER A 359 21.22 10.34 -17.45
N LYS A 360 21.07 10.52 -18.77
CA LYS A 360 20.55 9.49 -19.68
C LYS A 360 21.52 8.31 -19.90
N GLY A 361 22.78 8.45 -19.52
CA GLY A 361 23.80 7.41 -19.68
C GLY A 361 23.70 6.33 -18.61
N HIS A 362 24.35 5.18 -18.86
CA HIS A 362 24.54 4.18 -17.82
C HIS A 362 25.35 4.77 -16.65
N HIS A 363 24.99 4.36 -15.44
CA HIS A 363 25.83 4.65 -14.28
C HIS A 363 27.18 3.94 -14.40
N ALA A 364 28.24 4.54 -13.87
CA ALA A 364 29.59 3.99 -13.97
C ALA A 364 29.64 2.53 -13.49
N GLY A 365 30.24 1.65 -14.30
CA GLY A 365 30.34 0.21 -14.00
C GLY A 365 29.10 -0.63 -14.35
N LEU A 366 28.01 -0.01 -14.79
CA LEU A 366 26.78 -0.71 -15.20
C LEU A 366 26.65 -0.74 -16.73
N SER A 367 26.07 -1.83 -17.25
CA SER A 367 25.65 -1.97 -18.65
C SER A 367 24.13 -2.08 -18.78
N TYR A 368 23.41 -1.73 -17.71
CA TYR A 368 21.96 -1.85 -17.57
C TYR A 368 21.43 -0.68 -16.74
N TYR A 369 20.21 -0.26 -17.01
CA TYR A 369 19.51 0.80 -16.29
C TYR A 369 18.68 0.24 -15.12
N THR A 370 19.30 0.09 -13.94
CA THR A 370 18.66 -0.50 -12.75
C THR A 370 17.48 0.31 -12.19
N LEU A 371 17.37 1.58 -12.58
CA LEU A 371 16.30 2.48 -12.14
C LEU A 371 15.14 2.60 -13.14
N THR A 372 15.11 1.76 -14.17
CA THR A 372 14.01 1.76 -15.15
C THR A 372 12.66 1.51 -14.48
N GLY A 373 12.60 0.58 -13.50
CA GLY A 373 11.40 0.35 -12.71
C GLY A 373 10.92 1.62 -11.98
N VAL A 374 11.84 2.41 -11.42
CA VAL A 374 11.52 3.67 -10.71
C VAL A 374 10.84 4.65 -11.68
N GLY A 375 11.45 4.86 -12.85
CA GLY A 375 10.92 5.77 -13.86
C GLY A 375 9.52 5.36 -14.32
N VAL A 376 9.34 4.08 -14.65
CA VAL A 376 8.04 3.54 -15.08
C VAL A 376 6.98 3.70 -13.98
N LEU A 377 7.30 3.32 -12.75
CA LEU A 377 6.36 3.41 -11.62
C LEU A 377 5.94 4.87 -11.36
N CYS A 378 6.87 5.82 -11.41
CA CYS A 378 6.59 7.25 -11.27
C CYS A 378 5.51 7.73 -12.25
N PHE A 379 5.59 7.37 -13.53
CA PHE A 379 4.53 7.75 -14.47
C PHE A 379 3.22 7.01 -14.19
N GLN A 380 3.27 5.71 -13.89
CA GLN A 380 2.06 4.94 -13.61
C GLN A 380 1.28 5.47 -12.40
N MET A 381 1.97 5.74 -11.29
CA MET A 381 1.33 6.20 -10.05
C MET A 381 0.72 7.61 -10.18
N TRP A 382 1.17 8.40 -11.15
CA TRP A 382 0.67 9.75 -11.43
C TRP A 382 -0.22 9.81 -12.67
N ASP A 383 -1.04 8.78 -12.86
CA ASP A 383 -2.10 8.72 -13.84
C ASP A 383 -1.60 8.84 -15.30
N LYS A 384 -0.33 8.46 -15.54
CA LYS A 384 0.34 8.43 -16.85
C LYS A 384 0.74 7.01 -17.27
N GLY A 385 -0.01 5.99 -16.84
CA GLY A 385 0.24 4.58 -17.15
C GLY A 385 0.27 4.25 -18.65
N SER A 386 -0.50 4.97 -19.46
CA SER A 386 -0.56 4.81 -20.93
C SER A 386 0.43 5.68 -21.70
N SER A 387 1.41 6.27 -21.02
CA SER A 387 2.41 7.14 -21.65
C SER A 387 3.47 6.35 -22.46
N SER A 388 4.16 7.02 -23.39
CA SER A 388 5.24 6.39 -24.17
C SER A 388 6.43 6.04 -23.27
N GLN A 389 6.65 6.82 -22.22
CA GLN A 389 7.69 6.62 -21.20
C GLN A 389 7.51 5.25 -20.51
N VAL A 390 6.27 4.93 -20.10
CA VAL A 390 5.91 3.62 -19.51
C VAL A 390 6.10 2.48 -20.51
N ARG A 391 5.56 2.60 -21.73
CA ARG A 391 5.68 1.53 -22.74
C ARG A 391 7.13 1.22 -23.10
N ARG A 392 7.96 2.25 -23.28
CA ARG A 392 9.39 2.12 -23.60
C ARG A 392 10.16 1.49 -22.43
N GLY A 393 9.89 1.95 -21.20
CA GLY A 393 10.51 1.40 -20.00
C GLY A 393 10.12 -0.06 -19.73
N ALA A 394 8.83 -0.41 -19.83
CA ALA A 394 8.37 -1.80 -19.67
C ALA A 394 8.98 -2.75 -20.71
N LYS A 395 9.12 -2.29 -21.96
CA LYS A 395 9.82 -3.04 -23.01
C LYS A 395 11.32 -3.20 -22.69
N TYR A 396 11.95 -2.17 -22.15
CA TYR A 396 13.34 -2.23 -21.72
C TYR A 396 13.55 -3.24 -20.58
N ILE A 397 12.73 -3.19 -19.53
CA ILE A 397 12.73 -4.16 -18.42
C ILE A 397 12.55 -5.58 -18.97
N SER A 398 11.52 -5.80 -19.78
CA SER A 398 11.22 -7.11 -20.37
C SER A 398 12.37 -7.70 -21.18
N LYS A 399 13.25 -6.86 -21.75
CA LYS A 399 14.38 -7.31 -22.59
C LYS A 399 15.65 -7.57 -21.78
N ASN A 400 15.90 -6.78 -20.75
CA ASN A 400 17.24 -6.66 -20.16
C ASN A 400 17.31 -7.07 -18.68
N THR A 401 16.18 -7.19 -17.99
CA THR A 401 16.12 -7.58 -16.58
C THR A 401 16.39 -9.08 -16.41
N ASN A 402 17.14 -9.43 -15.36
CA ASN A 402 17.36 -10.81 -14.94
C ASN A 402 17.45 -10.90 -13.41
N LEU A 403 16.44 -11.49 -12.76
CA LEU A 403 16.48 -11.80 -11.33
C LEU A 403 16.88 -13.26 -11.13
N LYS A 404 18.13 -13.46 -10.68
CA LYS A 404 18.66 -14.74 -10.20
C LYS A 404 19.49 -14.50 -8.96
N TRP A 405 19.26 -15.24 -7.88
CA TRP A 405 19.75 -14.88 -6.55
C TRP A 405 21.28 -14.78 -6.44
N GLY A 406 22.04 -15.46 -7.31
CA GLY A 406 23.50 -15.35 -7.37
C GLY A 406 24.05 -14.56 -8.58
N ALA A 407 23.19 -13.92 -9.36
CA ALA A 407 23.62 -13.11 -10.50
C ALA A 407 23.94 -11.67 -10.06
N PRO A 408 24.92 -11.00 -10.70
CA PRO A 408 25.21 -9.60 -10.42
C PRO A 408 24.01 -8.66 -10.62
N GLU A 409 23.06 -9.04 -11.49
CA GLU A 409 21.84 -8.31 -11.78
C GLU A 409 20.76 -8.43 -10.69
N CYS A 410 20.98 -9.21 -9.62
CA CYS A 410 20.05 -9.37 -8.48
C CYS A 410 19.99 -8.13 -7.57
N ASP A 411 19.78 -6.96 -8.19
CA ASP A 411 19.56 -5.71 -7.51
C ASP A 411 18.14 -5.67 -6.93
N LEU A 412 17.95 -6.14 -5.69
CA LEU A 412 16.63 -6.20 -5.06
C LEU A 412 15.97 -4.83 -4.92
N TYR A 413 16.75 -3.75 -4.86
CA TYR A 413 16.19 -2.40 -4.88
C TYR A 413 15.59 -2.07 -6.26
N GLY A 414 16.33 -2.34 -7.34
CA GLY A 414 15.81 -2.22 -8.70
C GLY A 414 14.57 -3.10 -8.92
N HIS A 415 14.63 -4.36 -8.48
CA HIS A 415 13.51 -5.29 -8.63
C HIS A 415 12.29 -4.95 -7.76
N TYR A 416 12.46 -4.30 -6.60
CA TYR A 416 11.31 -3.76 -5.85
C TYR A 416 10.48 -2.80 -6.70
N TYR A 417 11.12 -1.93 -7.49
CA TYR A 417 10.42 -1.03 -8.39
C TYR A 417 9.91 -1.73 -9.65
N GLU A 418 10.71 -2.63 -10.24
CA GLU A 418 10.27 -3.38 -11.43
C GLU A 418 9.06 -4.27 -11.11
N ALA A 419 9.00 -4.92 -9.96
CA ALA A 419 7.86 -5.74 -9.56
C ALA A 419 6.55 -4.93 -9.55
N GLN A 420 6.59 -3.74 -8.95
CA GLN A 420 5.44 -2.83 -8.95
C GLN A 420 5.11 -2.32 -10.35
N ALA A 421 6.12 -1.88 -11.10
CA ALA A 421 5.95 -1.31 -12.43
C ALA A 421 5.37 -2.32 -13.43
N MET A 422 5.87 -3.55 -13.38
CA MET A 422 5.44 -4.63 -14.25
C MET A 422 4.07 -5.17 -13.83
N MET A 423 3.78 -5.24 -12.53
CA MET A 423 2.42 -5.59 -12.06
C MET A 423 1.38 -4.57 -12.54
N HIS A 424 1.66 -3.27 -12.37
CA HIS A 424 0.80 -2.21 -12.91
C HIS A 424 0.67 -2.26 -14.43
N ARG A 425 1.72 -2.68 -15.15
CA ARG A 425 1.67 -2.85 -16.61
C ARG A 425 0.74 -3.99 -17.02
N GLY A 426 0.70 -5.06 -16.23
CA GLY A 426 -0.10 -6.25 -16.49
C GLY A 426 0.34 -7.00 -17.76
N GLY A 427 -0.55 -7.86 -18.26
CA GLY A 427 -0.38 -8.53 -19.56
C GLY A 427 0.84 -9.47 -19.63
N GLN A 428 1.41 -9.58 -20.83
CA GLN A 428 2.54 -10.48 -21.10
C GLN A 428 3.83 -9.99 -20.45
N GLU A 429 4.01 -8.67 -20.35
CA GLU A 429 5.13 -8.05 -19.65
C GLU A 429 5.15 -8.47 -18.18
N TRP A 430 4.00 -8.38 -17.48
CA TRP A 430 3.88 -8.86 -16.10
C TRP A 430 4.16 -10.36 -16.01
N LYS A 431 3.49 -11.18 -16.83
CA LYS A 431 3.64 -12.64 -16.78
C LYS A 431 5.10 -13.06 -16.88
N LYS A 432 5.83 -12.50 -17.86
CA LYS A 432 7.26 -12.77 -18.05
C LYS A 432 8.11 -12.37 -16.85
N TYR A 433 7.87 -11.19 -16.29
CA TYR A 433 8.60 -10.72 -15.11
C TYR A 433 8.28 -11.58 -13.88
N ASN A 434 7.01 -11.90 -13.68
CA ASN A 434 6.52 -12.65 -12.54
C ASN A 434 7.05 -14.09 -12.51
N ASP A 435 7.07 -14.78 -13.65
CA ASP A 435 7.63 -16.13 -13.78
C ASP A 435 9.11 -16.18 -13.36
N MET A 436 9.85 -15.07 -13.55
CA MET A 436 11.23 -14.93 -13.11
C MET A 436 11.33 -14.55 -11.62
N MET A 437 10.48 -13.63 -11.15
CA MET A 437 10.56 -13.06 -9.81
C MET A 437 10.02 -14.00 -8.72
N ARG A 438 8.80 -14.51 -8.90
CA ARG A 438 8.04 -15.22 -7.85
C ARG A 438 8.83 -16.37 -7.26
N ASP A 439 9.22 -17.33 -8.09
CA ASP A 439 9.84 -18.57 -7.64
C ASP A 439 11.26 -18.33 -7.11
N GLU A 440 11.97 -17.34 -7.67
CA GLU A 440 13.31 -16.98 -7.24
C GLU A 440 13.29 -16.32 -5.85
N VAL A 441 12.36 -15.39 -5.60
CA VAL A 441 12.19 -14.77 -4.28
C VAL A 441 11.74 -15.82 -3.26
N LEU A 442 10.74 -16.64 -3.57
CA LEU A 442 10.23 -17.66 -2.64
C LEU A 442 11.29 -18.67 -2.21
N ARG A 443 12.11 -19.17 -3.16
CA ARG A 443 13.13 -20.18 -2.88
C ARG A 443 14.24 -19.69 -1.93
N ASN A 444 14.43 -18.38 -1.84
CA ASN A 444 15.51 -17.77 -1.06
C ASN A 444 15.04 -17.18 0.29
N GLN A 445 13.77 -17.35 0.64
CA GLN A 445 13.30 -17.07 2.00
C GLN A 445 13.86 -18.12 2.97
N ARG A 446 14.36 -17.66 4.11
CA ARG A 446 14.80 -18.48 5.24
C ARG A 446 13.59 -19.02 6.01
N SER A 447 13.82 -20.05 6.82
CA SER A 447 12.79 -20.65 7.67
C SER A 447 12.23 -19.70 8.73
N ASP A 448 13.00 -18.69 9.15
CA ASP A 448 12.57 -17.67 10.11
C ASP A 448 11.80 -16.51 9.46
N GLY A 449 11.66 -16.48 8.14
CA GLY A 449 10.91 -15.46 7.39
C GLY A 449 11.76 -14.35 6.78
N ALA A 450 13.03 -14.22 7.15
CA ALA A 450 13.97 -13.30 6.51
C ALA A 450 14.47 -13.83 5.15
N TRP A 451 15.18 -13.01 4.37
CA TRP A 451 15.81 -13.46 3.12
C TRP A 451 17.33 -13.55 3.23
N ASN A 452 17.93 -14.52 2.52
CA ASN A 452 19.38 -14.67 2.41
C ASN A 452 19.99 -13.55 1.56
N SER A 453 21.22 -13.11 1.86
CA SER A 453 21.92 -12.17 0.97
C SER A 453 22.18 -12.83 -0.39
N PRO A 454 21.89 -12.16 -1.52
CA PRO A 454 22.40 -12.56 -2.82
C PRO A 454 23.93 -12.70 -2.76
N PRO A 455 24.53 -13.86 -3.10
CA PRO A 455 25.98 -13.98 -3.14
C PRO A 455 26.57 -13.18 -4.32
N GLY A 456 27.83 -12.80 -4.19
CA GLY A 456 28.60 -12.12 -5.25
C GLY A 456 28.53 -10.59 -5.18
N GLN A 457 29.15 -9.94 -6.17
CA GLN A 457 29.17 -8.48 -6.28
C GLN A 457 28.01 -8.02 -7.18
N LEU A 458 27.10 -7.23 -6.61
CA LEU A 458 25.93 -6.74 -7.31
C LEU A 458 26.27 -5.54 -8.21
N ARG A 459 25.60 -5.49 -9.35
CA ARG A 459 25.66 -4.41 -10.34
C ARG A 459 24.46 -3.50 -10.13
N ALA A 460 24.55 -2.69 -9.08
CA ALA A 460 23.52 -1.73 -8.68
C ALA A 460 24.13 -0.32 -8.57
N VAL A 461 23.28 0.70 -8.71
CA VAL A 461 23.67 2.11 -8.43
C VAL A 461 24.04 2.31 -6.96
N GLY A 462 23.51 1.46 -6.06
CA GLY A 462 23.91 1.41 -4.65
C GLY A 462 23.66 0.03 -4.04
N ALA A 463 24.73 -0.73 -3.80
CA ALA A 463 24.66 -2.09 -3.26
C ALA A 463 24.51 -2.13 -1.72
N GLN A 464 23.66 -1.26 -1.13
CA GLN A 464 23.56 -1.06 0.32
C GLN A 464 22.92 -2.23 1.10
N PHE A 465 22.33 -3.22 0.43
CA PHE A 465 21.72 -4.40 1.06
C PHE A 465 22.60 -5.66 1.01
N GLN A 466 23.85 -5.53 0.55
CA GLN A 466 24.79 -6.65 0.58
C GLN A 466 25.22 -6.98 2.02
N GLY A 467 25.41 -8.27 2.28
CA GLY A 467 25.87 -8.79 3.55
C GLY A 467 24.74 -9.24 4.49
N ASP A 468 25.16 -9.83 5.61
CA ASP A 468 24.28 -10.51 6.56
C ASP A 468 24.13 -9.75 7.89
N GLY A 469 24.60 -8.49 7.96
CA GLY A 469 24.37 -7.63 9.12
C GLY A 469 22.87 -7.38 9.35
N ALA A 470 22.50 -7.03 10.58
CA ALA A 470 21.09 -6.81 10.96
C ALA A 470 20.40 -5.76 10.07
N GLN A 471 21.10 -4.65 9.78
CA GLN A 471 20.64 -3.61 8.86
C GLN A 471 20.35 -4.14 7.45
N SER A 472 21.34 -4.80 6.81
CA SER A 472 21.22 -5.33 5.45
C SER A 472 20.14 -6.40 5.36
N THR A 473 20.05 -7.26 6.38
CA THR A 473 19.04 -8.34 6.45
C THR A 473 17.64 -7.77 6.57
N PHE A 474 17.43 -6.77 7.42
CA PHE A 474 16.13 -6.11 7.55
C PHE A 474 15.73 -5.43 6.24
N TYR A 475 16.63 -4.61 5.66
CA TYR A 475 16.35 -3.87 4.43
C TYR A 475 15.97 -4.82 3.28
N ARG A 476 16.75 -5.89 3.09
CA ARG A 476 16.48 -6.93 2.10
C ARG A 476 15.13 -7.63 2.34
N THR A 477 14.86 -8.00 3.59
CA THR A 477 13.60 -8.68 3.95
C THR A 477 12.40 -7.79 3.68
N ALA A 478 12.49 -6.49 4.00
CA ALA A 478 11.45 -5.52 3.69
C ALA A 478 11.21 -5.40 2.17
N LEU A 479 12.25 -5.28 1.36
CA LEU A 479 12.10 -5.22 -0.10
C LEU A 479 11.47 -6.49 -0.68
N CYS A 480 11.92 -7.68 -0.26
CA CYS A 480 11.34 -8.95 -0.74
C CYS A 480 9.88 -9.10 -0.33
N THR A 481 9.52 -8.66 0.88
CA THR A 481 8.13 -8.66 1.36
C THR A 481 7.27 -7.74 0.49
N LEU A 482 7.71 -6.50 0.27
CA LEU A 482 7.01 -5.54 -0.58
C LEU A 482 6.89 -6.00 -2.04
N MET A 483 7.89 -6.72 -2.56
CA MET A 483 7.84 -7.35 -3.89
C MET A 483 6.76 -8.43 -3.97
N LEU A 484 6.55 -9.21 -2.91
CA LEU A 484 5.50 -10.22 -2.85
C LEU A 484 4.12 -9.61 -2.55
N GLU A 485 4.05 -8.42 -1.97
CA GLU A 485 2.77 -7.73 -1.75
C GLU A 485 2.15 -7.15 -3.02
N VAL A 486 2.90 -7.03 -4.12
CA VAL A 486 2.42 -6.39 -5.35
C VAL A 486 1.15 -7.04 -5.91
N TYR A 487 0.91 -8.31 -5.60
CA TYR A 487 -0.28 -9.06 -6.03
C TYR A 487 -1.61 -8.48 -5.55
N TYR A 488 -1.62 -7.80 -4.39
CA TYR A 488 -2.84 -7.27 -3.78
C TYR A 488 -2.70 -5.81 -3.34
N ARG A 489 -1.47 -5.28 -3.24
CA ARG A 489 -1.22 -3.87 -2.89
C ARG A 489 -1.67 -2.91 -3.98
N PHE A 490 -1.63 -3.36 -5.23
CA PHE A 490 -1.92 -2.53 -6.39
C PHE A 490 -3.05 -3.15 -7.22
N LEU A 491 -3.86 -2.29 -7.85
CA LEU A 491 -4.78 -2.77 -8.88
C LEU A 491 -3.97 -2.99 -10.17
N PRO A 492 -4.05 -4.16 -10.81
CA PRO A 492 -3.43 -4.34 -12.13
C PRO A 492 -4.03 -3.32 -13.09
N GLY A 493 -3.17 -2.61 -13.82
CA GLY A 493 -3.64 -1.69 -14.85
C GLY A 493 -4.34 -2.47 -15.96
N THR A 494 -5.38 -1.89 -16.56
CA THR A 494 -6.03 -2.43 -17.76
C THR A 494 -5.07 -2.32 -18.93
N GLY A 495 -4.08 -3.22 -19.00
CA GLY A 495 -3.22 -3.38 -20.16
C GLY A 495 -4.02 -4.00 -21.30
N SER A 496 -4.87 -3.21 -21.96
CA SER A 496 -5.45 -3.60 -23.25
C SER A 496 -4.35 -3.59 -24.32
N ASN A 497 -4.37 -4.67 -25.12
CA ASN A 497 -3.45 -4.98 -26.21
C ASN A 497 -3.36 -3.87 -27.27
#